data_AF-Q80ZR8-F1
#
_entry.id   AF-Q80ZR8-F1
#
_cell.length_a   1.000
_cell.length_b   1.000
_cell.length_c   1.000
_cell.angle_alpha   90.00
_cell.angle_beta   90.00
_cell.angle_gamma   90.00
#
_symmetry.space_group_name_H-M   'P 1'
#
loop_
_entity.id
_entity.type
_entity.pdbx_description
1 polymer ?
#
loop_
_entity_poly.entity_id
_entity_poly.type
_entity_poly.pdbx_seq_one_letter_code
_entity_poly.pdbx_strand_id
1 'polypeptide(L)'
;MFSCFQGSRGSSHKKAKSGFLVRFWRRLIRPLSHFRHASHSEPKVCSQNEQEPDCMPRRPRFNYNSPEYVVQMIHYIPAAVQHNDHVCIRIFLAMYPSYASTWKVLDLLMTTYASFRPDCVEDQQTKSDVFSFLFHWFKKFPKDFCESPDLDVVRQFIDYVRRNVPSADEDTQARELLSVLEEQEAIALNTEEVVQSTYVLPMDCIFETNRLISEMGPS
;
A
#
# COMPACT_ATOMS: atom_id res chain seq x y z
N MET A 1 38.94 -12.48 -29.60
CA MET A 1 39.45 -11.32 -28.85
C MET A 1 38.26 -10.53 -28.35
N PHE A 2 37.78 -10.81 -27.14
CA PHE A 2 36.78 -9.96 -26.49
C PHE A 2 37.38 -9.50 -25.17
N SER A 3 37.62 -8.19 -25.14
CA SER A 3 38.38 -7.44 -24.16
C SER A 3 37.61 -7.24 -22.87
N CYS A 4 38.37 -7.36 -21.79
CA CYS A 4 38.02 -7.20 -20.38
C CYS A 4 37.28 -5.89 -20.10
N PHE A 5 36.09 -5.97 -19.49
CA PHE A 5 35.49 -4.87 -18.74
C PHE A 5 35.90 -5.00 -17.28
N GLN A 6 37.02 -4.36 -16.91
CA GLN A 6 37.34 -4.04 -15.52
C GLN A 6 36.66 -2.72 -15.16
N GLY A 7 35.52 -2.80 -14.48
CA GLY A 7 34.86 -1.65 -13.84
C GLY A 7 35.15 -1.65 -12.36
N SER A 8 35.98 -0.71 -11.93
CA SER A 8 36.45 -0.53 -10.55
C SER A 8 35.35 -0.41 -9.49
N ARG A 9 35.64 -1.04 -8.36
CA ARG A 9 35.15 -0.78 -6.99
C ARG A 9 34.80 0.70 -6.76
N GLY A 10 33.52 0.97 -6.55
CA GLY A 10 33.01 2.29 -6.15
C GLY A 10 31.98 2.14 -5.03
N SER A 11 32.46 2.06 -3.79
CA SER A 11 31.65 2.24 -2.59
C SER A 11 31.23 3.71 -2.50
N SER A 12 29.93 3.97 -2.52
CA SER A 12 29.37 5.21 -1.95
C SER A 12 27.88 5.02 -1.71
N HIS A 13 27.58 4.77 -0.43
CA HIS A 13 26.26 4.90 0.16
C HIS A 13 25.56 6.19 -0.28
N LYS A 14 24.52 6.10 -1.11
CA LYS A 14 23.59 7.19 -1.37
C LYS A 14 22.29 6.94 -0.61
N LYS A 15 22.32 7.09 0.71
CA LYS A 15 21.12 7.29 1.55
C LYS A 15 20.81 8.79 1.57
N ALA A 16 19.88 9.26 0.73
CA ALA A 16 19.13 10.51 0.93
C ALA A 16 18.08 10.69 -0.18
N LYS A 17 16.93 10.00 -0.10
CA LYS A 17 15.75 10.33 -0.94
C LYS A 17 14.42 10.44 -0.18
N SER A 18 14.37 10.16 1.12
CA SER A 18 13.13 10.23 1.91
C SER A 18 12.67 11.68 2.21
N GLY A 19 13.58 12.65 2.36
CA GLY A 19 13.19 14.01 2.79
C GLY A 19 12.68 14.97 1.70
N PHE A 20 13.04 14.74 0.42
CA PHE A 20 12.73 15.70 -0.64
C PHE A 20 11.26 15.63 -1.10
N LEU A 21 10.71 14.42 -1.17
CA LEU A 21 9.31 14.23 -1.57
C LEU A 21 8.36 14.79 -0.50
N VAL A 22 8.61 14.52 0.79
CA VAL A 22 7.81 15.07 1.90
C VAL A 22 7.75 16.61 1.88
N ARG A 23 8.85 17.28 1.48
CA ARG A 23 8.86 18.75 1.35
C ARG A 23 8.12 19.24 0.10
N PHE A 24 8.16 18.49 -1.00
CA PHE A 24 7.46 18.87 -2.23
C PHE A 24 5.93 18.76 -2.07
N TRP A 25 5.45 17.73 -1.36
CA TRP A 25 4.03 17.56 -1.08
C TRP A 25 3.45 18.64 -0.15
N ARG A 26 4.24 19.17 0.80
CA ARG A 26 3.84 20.35 1.61
C ARG A 26 3.46 21.57 0.76
N ARG A 27 3.96 21.69 -0.47
CA ARG A 27 3.61 22.79 -1.39
C ARG A 27 2.32 22.54 -2.17
N LEU A 28 2.00 21.28 -2.48
CA LEU A 28 0.81 20.94 -3.26
C LEU A 28 -0.44 20.76 -2.39
N ILE A 29 -0.28 20.50 -1.09
CA ILE A 29 -1.38 20.45 -0.12
C ILE A 29 -1.39 21.76 0.69
N ARG A 30 -1.38 22.91 0.01
CA ARG A 30 -1.81 24.16 0.65
C ARG A 30 -3.32 24.05 0.90
N PRO A 31 -3.81 24.29 2.13
CA PRO A 31 -5.21 24.09 2.44
C PRO A 31 -6.05 25.05 1.60
N LEU A 32 -7.04 24.51 0.89
CA LEU A 32 -8.19 25.28 0.40
C LEU A 32 -8.95 25.82 1.63
N SER A 33 -8.40 26.85 2.27
CA SER A 33 -9.02 27.57 3.38
C SER A 33 -9.15 29.06 3.02
N HIS A 34 -9.54 29.35 1.78
CA HIS A 34 -9.88 30.70 1.32
C HIS A 34 -11.18 30.71 0.51
N PHE A 35 -12.19 29.93 0.92
CA PHE A 35 -13.59 30.27 0.61
C PHE A 35 -14.13 31.12 1.77
N ARG A 36 -13.67 32.38 1.81
CA ARG A 36 -14.27 33.43 2.64
C ARG A 36 -15.22 34.20 1.73
N HIS A 37 -16.37 33.60 1.41
CA HIS A 37 -17.42 34.33 0.72
C HIS A 37 -18.24 35.13 1.72
N ALA A 38 -18.46 36.38 1.34
CA ALA A 38 -18.98 37.48 2.11
C ALA A 38 -20.34 37.21 2.75
N SER A 39 -20.46 37.70 3.98
CA SER A 39 -21.70 37.93 4.72
C SER A 39 -22.65 38.81 3.92
N HIS A 40 -23.90 38.39 3.78
CA HIS A 40 -25.02 39.30 3.54
C HIS A 40 -26.29 38.79 4.23
N SER A 41 -26.71 39.58 5.21
CA SER A 41 -28.09 39.99 5.51
C SER A 41 -29.16 38.91 5.71
N GLU A 42 -29.58 38.78 6.97
CA GLU A 42 -30.89 38.26 7.38
C GLU A 42 -32.04 38.92 6.60
N PRO A 43 -33.11 38.17 6.31
CA PRO A 43 -34.34 38.46 7.05
C PRO A 43 -35.08 37.22 7.56
N LYS A 44 -35.53 37.39 8.79
CA LYS A 44 -36.54 36.67 9.59
C LYS A 44 -37.80 36.29 8.78
N VAL A 45 -38.28 35.04 8.94
CA VAL A 45 -39.67 34.65 9.32
C VAL A 45 -40.02 33.20 8.89
N CYS A 46 -40.48 32.44 9.89
CA CYS A 46 -41.35 31.24 9.90
C CYS A 46 -41.13 30.07 8.92
N SER A 47 -40.61 28.96 9.47
CA SER A 47 -41.41 27.79 9.87
C SER A 47 -40.64 26.49 9.60
N GLN A 48 -40.35 25.76 10.68
CA GLN A 48 -40.20 24.30 10.72
C GLN A 48 -39.68 23.63 9.44
N ASN A 49 -38.45 23.95 9.05
CA ASN A 49 -37.64 22.92 8.41
C ASN A 49 -37.08 22.11 9.56
N GLU A 50 -37.72 20.97 9.82
CA GLU A 50 -37.01 19.83 10.41
C GLU A 50 -35.74 19.71 9.59
N GLN A 51 -34.65 20.19 10.18
CA GLN A 51 -33.35 20.16 9.57
C GLN A 51 -33.02 18.70 9.48
N GLU A 52 -33.35 18.12 8.33
CA GLU A 52 -32.90 16.80 7.90
C GLU A 52 -31.44 16.74 8.32
N PRO A 53 -31.08 15.86 9.27
CA PRO A 53 -29.75 15.85 9.83
C PRO A 53 -28.83 15.74 8.63
N ASP A 54 -27.98 16.75 8.43
CA ASP A 54 -26.99 16.81 7.37
C ASP A 54 -26.33 15.42 7.31
N CYS A 55 -26.81 14.60 6.37
CA CYS A 55 -26.77 13.14 6.47
C CYS A 55 -25.33 12.63 6.42
N MET A 56 -24.41 13.50 6.03
CA MET A 56 -23.00 13.27 6.00
C MET A 56 -22.42 13.45 7.41
N PRO A 57 -22.13 12.36 8.16
CA PRO A 57 -21.30 12.50 9.35
C PRO A 57 -20.06 13.30 8.99
N ARG A 58 -19.79 14.34 9.79
CA ARG A 58 -18.66 15.25 9.54
C ARG A 58 -17.41 14.42 9.30
N ARG A 59 -16.79 14.61 8.14
CA ARG A 59 -15.52 13.96 7.76
C ARG A 59 -14.57 13.96 8.97
N PRO A 60 -13.99 12.81 9.34
CA PRO A 60 -13.04 12.74 10.43
C PRO A 60 -11.88 13.72 10.22
N ARG A 61 -11.48 14.41 11.29
CA ARG A 61 -10.31 15.28 11.24
C ARG A 61 -9.06 14.46 11.50
N PHE A 62 -8.49 13.94 10.42
CA PHE A 62 -7.21 13.23 10.48
C PHE A 62 -6.04 14.18 10.71
N ASN A 63 -5.07 13.74 11.53
CA ASN A 63 -3.76 14.38 11.58
C ASN A 63 -2.85 13.77 10.51
N TYR A 64 -2.83 14.39 9.32
CA TYR A 64 -2.02 13.94 8.18
C TYR A 64 -0.51 14.04 8.39
N ASN A 65 -0.03 14.54 9.54
CA ASN A 65 1.39 14.59 9.87
C ASN A 65 1.83 13.41 10.75
N SER A 66 0.92 12.58 11.24
CA SER A 66 1.24 11.38 12.03
C SER A 66 1.14 10.09 11.22
N PRO A 67 2.00 9.10 11.47
CA PRO A 67 1.86 7.75 10.89
C PRO A 67 0.57 7.05 11.33
N GLU A 68 0.01 7.39 12.50
CA GLU A 68 -1.27 6.86 13.00
C GLU A 68 -2.44 7.15 12.03
N TYR A 69 -2.28 8.13 11.14
CA TYR A 69 -3.22 8.44 10.07
C TYR A 69 -3.59 7.20 9.24
N VAL A 70 -2.60 6.36 8.90
CA VAL A 70 -2.84 5.19 8.04
C VAL A 70 -3.84 4.24 8.69
N VAL A 71 -3.64 3.94 9.97
CA VAL A 71 -4.52 3.04 10.74
C VAL A 71 -5.91 3.65 10.91
N GLN A 72 -5.99 4.94 11.26
CA GLN A 72 -7.26 5.65 11.41
C GLN A 72 -8.06 5.67 10.10
N MET A 73 -7.36 5.88 8.98
CA MET A 73 -7.97 5.89 7.66
C MET A 73 -8.43 4.49 7.27
N ILE A 74 -7.66 3.44 7.56
CA ILE A 74 -8.08 2.05 7.32
C ILE A 74 -9.43 1.74 7.97
N HIS A 75 -9.61 2.11 9.25
CA HIS A 75 -10.91 1.94 9.93
C HIS A 75 -12.04 2.77 9.31
N TYR A 76 -11.71 3.90 8.67
CA TYR A 76 -12.69 4.78 8.04
C TYR A 76 -13.03 4.39 6.59
N ILE A 77 -12.23 3.53 5.93
CA ILE A 77 -12.45 3.14 4.53
C ILE A 77 -13.88 2.67 4.25
N PRO A 78 -14.52 1.78 5.04
CA PRO A 78 -15.88 1.34 4.76
C PRO A 78 -16.87 2.51 4.74
N ALA A 79 -16.80 3.38 5.74
CA ALA A 79 -17.64 4.58 5.80
C ALA A 79 -17.33 5.54 4.64
N ALA A 80 -16.06 5.72 4.28
CA ALA A 80 -15.68 6.56 3.15
C ALA A 80 -16.25 6.05 1.82
N VAL A 81 -16.31 4.72 1.63
CA VAL A 81 -16.92 4.10 0.45
C VAL A 81 -18.44 4.26 0.48
N GLN A 82 -19.10 3.96 1.60
CA GLN A 82 -20.56 4.11 1.76
C GLN A 82 -21.04 5.54 1.52
N HIS A 83 -20.27 6.53 1.98
CA HIS A 83 -20.59 7.95 1.82
C HIS A 83 -20.04 8.55 0.51
N ASN A 84 -19.43 7.75 -0.38
CA ASN A 84 -18.77 8.24 -1.59
C ASN A 84 -17.76 9.37 -1.32
N ASP A 85 -17.02 9.32 -0.20
CA ASP A 85 -15.98 10.29 0.14
C ASP A 85 -14.69 10.02 -0.64
N HIS A 86 -14.78 10.22 -1.97
CA HIS A 86 -13.67 10.08 -2.90
C HIS A 86 -12.50 11.02 -2.57
N VAL A 87 -12.75 12.14 -1.89
CA VAL A 87 -11.70 13.07 -1.48
C VAL A 87 -10.85 12.44 -0.39
N CYS A 88 -11.44 11.84 0.63
CA CYS A 88 -10.70 11.10 1.67
C CYS A 88 -9.90 9.93 1.08
N ILE A 89 -10.53 9.12 0.21
CA ILE A 89 -9.86 8.01 -0.47
C ILE A 89 -8.68 8.51 -1.29
N ARG A 90 -8.84 9.59 -2.07
CA ARG A 90 -7.75 10.17 -2.86
C ARG A 90 -6.62 10.71 -2.00
N ILE A 91 -6.93 11.37 -0.89
CA ILE A 91 -5.92 11.84 0.06
C ILE A 91 -5.15 10.66 0.64
N PHE A 92 -5.84 9.58 1.02
CA PHE A 92 -5.21 8.37 1.54
C PHE A 92 -4.21 7.76 0.56
N LEU A 93 -4.65 7.50 -0.68
CA LEU A 93 -3.81 6.92 -1.73
C LEU A 93 -2.60 7.80 -2.07
N ALA A 94 -2.72 9.13 -1.92
CA ALA A 94 -1.60 10.04 -2.11
C ALA A 94 -0.65 10.13 -0.89
N MET A 95 -1.13 9.84 0.32
CA MET A 95 -0.41 10.11 1.57
C MET A 95 0.18 8.86 2.23
N TYR A 96 -0.45 7.70 2.12
CA TYR A 96 0.06 6.47 2.74
C TYR A 96 1.51 6.15 2.37
N PRO A 97 2.02 6.41 1.14
CA PRO A 97 3.41 6.09 0.80
C PRO A 97 4.44 6.89 1.61
N SER A 98 4.03 7.98 2.28
CA SER A 98 4.90 8.72 3.19
C SER A 98 5.15 8.02 4.52
N TYR A 99 4.34 7.00 4.85
CA TYR A 99 4.31 6.34 6.16
C TYR A 99 4.45 4.82 6.10
N ALA A 100 3.96 4.18 5.04
CA ALA A 100 3.91 2.74 4.90
C ALA A 100 4.10 2.32 3.43
N SER A 101 4.62 1.11 3.21
CA SER A 101 4.58 0.46 1.90
C SER A 101 3.17 -0.04 1.59
N THR A 102 2.89 -0.28 0.31
CA THR A 102 1.62 -0.90 -0.14
C THR A 102 1.35 -2.20 0.62
N TRP A 103 2.35 -3.08 0.72
CA TRP A 103 2.24 -4.35 1.44
C TRP A 103 1.94 -4.17 2.91
N LYS A 104 2.53 -3.15 3.57
CA LYS A 104 2.19 -2.88 4.96
C LYS A 104 0.75 -2.40 5.13
N VAL A 105 0.23 -1.63 4.18
CA VAL A 105 -1.18 -1.22 4.19
C VAL A 105 -2.11 -2.40 3.94
N LEU A 106 -1.76 -3.32 3.03
CA LEU A 106 -2.52 -4.56 2.79
C LEU A 106 -2.53 -5.48 4.01
N ASP A 107 -1.38 -5.66 4.67
CA ASP A 107 -1.26 -6.38 5.94
C ASP A 107 -2.16 -5.79 7.04
N LEU A 108 -2.17 -4.46 7.18
CA LEU A 108 -3.04 -3.76 8.11
C LEU A 108 -4.52 -3.90 7.75
N LEU A 109 -4.88 -3.88 6.47
CA LEU A 109 -6.25 -4.09 5.99
C LEU A 109 -6.73 -5.51 6.33
N MET A 110 -5.92 -6.52 6.01
CA MET A 110 -6.22 -7.92 6.33
C MET A 110 -6.33 -8.14 7.84
N THR A 111 -5.46 -7.52 8.64
CA THR A 111 -5.49 -7.63 10.10
C THR A 111 -6.72 -6.95 10.70
N THR A 112 -7.07 -5.75 10.19
CA THR A 112 -8.22 -4.99 10.68
C THR A 112 -9.53 -5.67 10.32
N TYR A 113 -9.59 -6.30 9.14
CA TYR A 113 -10.77 -6.95 8.60
C TYR A 113 -10.54 -8.46 8.41
N ALA A 114 -9.96 -9.10 9.43
CA ALA A 114 -9.53 -10.49 9.33
C ALA A 114 -10.68 -11.50 9.21
N SER A 115 -11.85 -11.17 9.75
CA SER A 115 -13.02 -12.03 9.73
C SER A 115 -14.30 -11.23 9.57
N PHE A 116 -15.26 -11.83 8.88
CA PHE A 116 -16.60 -11.30 8.68
C PHE A 116 -17.61 -12.38 9.01
N ARG A 117 -18.66 -12.06 9.76
CA ARG A 117 -19.73 -13.02 10.04
C ARG A 117 -20.65 -13.14 8.81
N PRO A 118 -20.91 -14.35 8.30
CA PRO A 118 -21.74 -14.55 7.11
C PRO A 118 -23.18 -14.07 7.31
N ASP A 119 -23.72 -14.23 8.52
CA ASP A 119 -25.11 -13.92 8.83
C ASP A 119 -25.34 -12.46 9.29
N CYS A 120 -24.29 -11.64 9.36
CA CYS A 120 -24.38 -10.24 9.77
C CYS A 120 -24.34 -9.32 8.54
N VAL A 121 -25.43 -8.60 8.31
CA VAL A 121 -25.59 -7.69 7.15
C VAL A 121 -24.52 -6.59 7.17
N GLU A 122 -24.24 -6.03 8.35
CA GLU A 122 -23.25 -4.98 8.54
C GLU A 122 -21.83 -5.46 8.21
N ASP A 123 -21.47 -6.67 8.63
CA ASP A 123 -20.16 -7.27 8.31
C ASP A 123 -20.06 -7.56 6.80
N GLN A 124 -21.13 -8.05 6.17
CA GLN A 124 -21.14 -8.29 4.72
C GLN A 124 -21.04 -6.99 3.92
N GLN A 125 -21.70 -5.92 4.36
CA GLN A 125 -21.59 -4.61 3.75
C GLN A 125 -20.17 -4.06 3.90
N THR A 126 -19.61 -4.13 5.12
CA THR A 126 -18.23 -3.72 5.40
C THR A 126 -17.23 -4.47 4.52
N LYS A 127 -17.40 -5.79 4.36
CA LYS A 127 -16.60 -6.60 3.43
C LYS A 127 -16.69 -6.05 2.00
N SER A 128 -17.92 -5.86 1.50
CA SER A 128 -18.16 -5.30 0.16
C SER A 128 -17.45 -3.96 -0.03
N ASP A 129 -17.52 -3.07 0.95
CA ASP A 129 -16.92 -1.74 0.89
C ASP A 129 -15.39 -1.80 0.88
N VAL A 130 -14.78 -2.67 1.70
CA VAL A 130 -13.33 -2.89 1.73
C VAL A 130 -12.84 -3.42 0.38
N PHE A 131 -13.53 -4.43 -0.19
CA PHE A 131 -13.18 -4.98 -1.50
C PHE A 131 -13.40 -3.97 -2.63
N SER A 132 -14.47 -3.18 -2.58
CA SER A 132 -14.72 -2.08 -3.52
C SER A 132 -13.57 -1.07 -3.50
N PHE A 133 -13.09 -0.68 -2.31
CA PHE A 133 -11.90 0.15 -2.17
C PHE A 133 -10.65 -0.51 -2.76
N LEU A 134 -10.39 -1.78 -2.42
CA LEU A 134 -9.21 -2.52 -2.91
C LEU A 134 -9.19 -2.62 -4.43
N PHE A 135 -10.30 -3.01 -5.06
CA PHE A 135 -10.41 -3.09 -6.51
C PHE A 135 -10.28 -1.71 -7.17
N HIS A 136 -10.82 -0.67 -6.56
CA HIS A 136 -10.65 0.70 -7.04
C HIS A 136 -9.17 1.13 -6.97
N TRP A 137 -8.51 0.89 -5.84
CA TRP A 137 -7.10 1.21 -5.65
C TRP A 137 -6.24 0.47 -6.67
N PHE A 138 -6.39 -0.85 -6.78
CA PHE A 138 -5.69 -1.68 -7.77
C PHE A 138 -5.87 -1.16 -9.20
N LYS A 139 -7.12 -0.87 -9.61
CA LYS A 139 -7.42 -0.37 -10.96
C LYS A 139 -6.81 1.00 -11.25
N LYS A 140 -6.73 1.88 -10.25
CA LYS A 140 -6.22 3.25 -10.43
C LYS A 140 -4.72 3.34 -10.29
N PHE A 141 -4.13 2.54 -9.43
CA PHE A 141 -2.71 2.58 -9.11
C PHE A 141 -2.10 1.16 -9.10
N PRO A 142 -2.13 0.44 -10.24
CA PRO A 142 -1.61 -0.93 -10.28
C PRO A 142 -0.12 -1.01 -9.96
N LYS A 143 0.63 0.07 -10.21
CA LYS A 143 2.06 0.17 -9.91
C LYS A 143 2.38 0.04 -8.43
N ASP A 144 1.46 0.45 -7.54
CA ASP A 144 1.65 0.37 -6.10
C ASP A 144 1.84 -1.08 -5.64
N PHE A 145 1.27 -2.03 -6.39
CA PHE A 145 1.34 -3.48 -6.16
C PHE A 145 2.57 -4.12 -6.78
N CYS A 146 3.39 -3.39 -7.55
CA CYS A 146 4.63 -3.92 -8.14
C CYS A 146 5.88 -3.51 -7.37
N GLU A 147 5.74 -2.58 -6.41
CA GLU A 147 6.86 -2.04 -5.66
C GLU A 147 7.23 -2.95 -4.48
N SER A 148 8.38 -3.63 -4.59
CA SER A 148 9.01 -4.39 -3.50
C SER A 148 8.06 -5.38 -2.81
N PRO A 149 7.58 -6.42 -3.54
CA PRO A 149 6.68 -7.43 -3.00
C PRO A 149 7.28 -8.12 -1.78
N ASP A 150 6.49 -8.15 -0.70
CA ASP A 150 6.74 -9.00 0.46
C ASP A 150 6.04 -10.33 0.22
N LEU A 151 6.82 -11.39 0.02
CA LEU A 151 6.32 -12.71 -0.39
C LEU A 151 5.25 -13.25 0.57
N ASP A 152 5.46 -13.10 1.88
CA ASP A 152 4.54 -13.61 2.89
C ASP A 152 3.21 -12.84 2.88
N VAL A 153 3.27 -11.52 2.67
CA VAL A 153 2.07 -10.67 2.60
C VAL A 153 1.31 -10.90 1.29
N VAL A 154 2.02 -11.08 0.17
CA VAL A 154 1.40 -11.40 -1.14
C VAL A 154 0.57 -12.68 -1.04
N ARG A 155 1.15 -13.75 -0.49
CA ARG A 155 0.46 -15.03 -0.29
C ARG A 155 -0.76 -14.90 0.60
N GLN A 156 -0.59 -14.24 1.76
CA GLN A 156 -1.71 -13.98 2.67
C GLN A 156 -2.83 -13.19 1.98
N PHE A 157 -2.49 -12.23 1.13
CA PHE A 157 -3.47 -11.42 0.42
C PHE A 157 -4.20 -12.21 -0.67
N ILE A 158 -3.51 -13.08 -1.41
CA ILE A 158 -4.13 -14.03 -2.35
C ILE A 158 -5.16 -14.90 -1.63
N ASP A 159 -4.78 -15.52 -0.50
CA ASP A 159 -5.65 -16.35 0.30
C ASP A 159 -6.82 -15.56 0.89
N TYR A 160 -6.57 -14.31 1.29
CA TYR A 160 -7.59 -13.41 1.82
C TYR A 160 -8.64 -13.06 0.76
N VAL A 161 -8.23 -12.77 -0.47
CA VAL A 161 -9.14 -12.50 -1.60
C VAL A 161 -9.97 -13.75 -1.92
N ARG A 162 -9.34 -14.91 -2.09
CA ARG A 162 -10.03 -16.18 -2.39
C ARG A 162 -11.05 -16.58 -1.33
N ARG A 163 -10.72 -16.35 -0.04
CA ARG A 163 -11.62 -16.66 1.08
C ARG A 163 -12.87 -15.77 1.10
N ASN A 164 -12.73 -14.50 0.76
CA ASN A 164 -13.78 -13.49 0.97
C ASN A 164 -14.62 -13.20 -0.27
N VAL A 165 -14.09 -13.50 -1.46
CA VAL A 165 -14.78 -13.37 -2.75
C VAL A 165 -15.14 -14.79 -3.24
N PRO A 166 -16.35 -15.30 -2.91
CA PRO A 166 -16.74 -16.70 -3.20
C PRO A 166 -16.81 -17.03 -4.70
N SER A 167 -16.71 -16.03 -5.56
CA SER A 167 -16.67 -16.16 -7.01
C SER A 167 -15.43 -15.48 -7.59
N ALA A 168 -14.27 -15.57 -6.92
CA ALA A 168 -13.05 -14.88 -7.38
C ALA A 168 -12.65 -15.27 -8.82
N ASP A 169 -12.96 -16.50 -9.25
CA ASP A 169 -12.70 -16.99 -10.61
C ASP A 169 -13.75 -16.54 -11.65
N GLU A 170 -14.93 -16.11 -11.20
CA GLU A 170 -15.99 -15.57 -12.08
C GLU A 170 -15.94 -14.04 -12.12
N ASP A 171 -15.57 -13.42 -11.00
CA ASP A 171 -15.37 -11.99 -10.86
C ASP A 171 -14.12 -11.56 -11.63
N THR A 172 -14.32 -10.76 -12.67
CA THR A 172 -13.23 -10.32 -13.54
C THR A 172 -12.22 -9.44 -12.79
N GLN A 173 -12.67 -8.61 -11.85
CA GLN A 173 -11.77 -7.76 -11.07
C GLN A 173 -10.94 -8.59 -10.09
N ALA A 174 -11.55 -9.60 -9.48
CA ALA A 174 -10.85 -10.52 -8.58
C ALA A 174 -9.79 -11.34 -9.34
N ARG A 175 -10.12 -11.88 -10.53
CA ARG A 175 -9.15 -12.58 -11.38
C ARG A 175 -7.97 -11.70 -11.81
N GLU A 176 -8.26 -10.48 -12.28
CA GLU A 176 -7.21 -9.54 -12.69
C GLU A 176 -6.27 -9.21 -11.52
N LEU A 177 -6.84 -8.96 -10.34
CA LEU A 177 -6.06 -8.73 -9.12
C LEU A 177 -5.20 -9.94 -8.76
N LEU A 178 -5.80 -11.14 -8.73
CA LEU A 178 -5.10 -12.38 -8.40
C LEU A 178 -3.96 -12.66 -9.38
N SER A 179 -4.18 -12.48 -10.68
CA SER A 179 -3.14 -12.67 -11.69
C SER A 179 -1.93 -11.75 -11.48
N VAL A 180 -2.17 -10.48 -11.11
CA VAL A 180 -1.06 -9.57 -10.81
C VAL A 180 -0.35 -9.99 -9.52
N LEU A 181 -1.07 -10.40 -8.49
CA LEU A 181 -0.47 -10.85 -7.23
C LEU A 181 0.37 -12.13 -7.41
N GLU A 182 -0.10 -13.09 -8.21
CA GLU A 182 0.63 -14.31 -8.57
C GLU A 182 1.91 -13.99 -9.36
N GLU A 183 1.85 -12.99 -10.26
CA GLU A 183 3.06 -12.49 -10.93
C GLU A 183 4.05 -11.87 -9.93
N GLN A 184 3.56 -11.10 -8.95
CA GLN A 184 4.41 -10.55 -7.90
C GLN A 184 5.03 -11.61 -7.00
N GLU A 185 4.29 -12.68 -6.70
CA GLU A 185 4.80 -13.84 -5.97
C GLU A 185 5.98 -14.47 -6.72
N ALA A 186 5.85 -14.66 -8.04
CA ALA A 186 6.93 -15.19 -8.87
C ALA A 186 8.16 -14.28 -8.91
N ILE A 187 7.96 -12.95 -8.98
CA ILE A 187 9.05 -11.97 -8.95
C ILE A 187 9.79 -12.00 -7.59
N ALA A 188 9.04 -12.08 -6.49
CA ALA A 188 9.61 -12.16 -5.15
C ALA A 188 10.44 -13.44 -4.98
N LEU A 189 9.95 -14.60 -5.43
CA LEU A 189 10.67 -15.88 -5.40
C LEU A 189 11.98 -15.85 -6.20
N ASN A 190 11.95 -15.30 -7.43
CA ASN A 190 13.16 -15.19 -8.25
C ASN A 190 14.23 -14.31 -7.57
N THR A 191 13.80 -13.29 -6.81
CA THR A 191 14.73 -12.44 -6.06
C THR A 191 15.38 -13.20 -4.91
N GLU A 192 14.62 -14.05 -4.20
CA GLU A 192 15.16 -14.92 -3.15
C GLU A 192 16.15 -15.96 -3.70
N GLU A 193 15.86 -16.56 -4.87
CA GLU A 193 16.77 -17.51 -5.52
C GLU A 193 18.09 -16.85 -5.95
N VAL A 194 18.05 -15.64 -6.50
CA VAL A 194 19.29 -14.89 -6.86
C VAL A 194 20.10 -14.57 -5.61
N VAL A 195 19.44 -14.22 -4.51
CA VAL A 195 20.12 -13.95 -3.23
C VAL A 195 20.74 -15.23 -2.68
N GLN A 196 20.01 -16.36 -2.68
CA GLN A 196 20.55 -17.66 -2.25
C GLN A 196 21.72 -18.11 -3.14
N SER A 197 21.60 -17.99 -4.47
CA SER A 197 22.69 -18.32 -5.39
C SER A 197 23.92 -17.43 -5.22
N THR A 198 23.75 -16.19 -4.76
CA THR A 198 24.87 -15.29 -4.46
C THR A 198 25.57 -15.66 -3.14
N TYR A 199 24.83 -16.18 -2.15
CA TYR A 199 25.37 -16.60 -0.85
C TYR A 199 25.92 -18.02 -0.83
N VAL A 200 25.38 -18.92 -1.66
CA VAL A 200 26.05 -20.18 -2.01
C VAL A 200 27.20 -19.81 -2.93
N LEU A 201 28.29 -19.29 -2.35
CA LEU A 201 29.57 -19.22 -3.05
C LEU A 201 29.76 -20.58 -3.73
N PRO A 202 30.06 -20.61 -5.05
CA PRO A 202 30.34 -21.86 -5.74
C PRO A 202 31.30 -22.66 -4.87
N MET A 203 31.03 -23.95 -4.64
CA MET A 203 31.97 -24.81 -3.93
C MET A 203 33.39 -24.69 -4.50
N ASP A 204 33.51 -24.36 -5.80
CA ASP A 204 34.75 -24.00 -6.48
C ASP A 204 35.51 -22.85 -5.80
N CYS A 205 34.84 -21.78 -5.36
CA CYS A 205 35.46 -20.70 -4.60
C CYS A 205 35.97 -21.18 -3.24
N ILE A 206 35.25 -22.09 -2.56
CA ILE A 206 35.69 -22.66 -1.27
C ILE A 206 36.96 -23.50 -1.45
N PHE A 207 37.04 -24.26 -2.54
CA PHE A 207 38.26 -25.00 -2.90
C PHE A 207 39.44 -24.07 -3.15
N GLU A 208 39.23 -22.97 -3.88
CA GLU A 208 40.30 -22.00 -4.16
C GLU A 208 40.79 -21.29 -2.88
N THR A 209 39.90 -20.93 -1.95
CA THR A 209 40.32 -20.38 -0.65
C THR A 209 41.12 -21.38 0.17
N ASN A 210 40.68 -22.65 0.24
CA ASN A 210 41.41 -23.68 0.96
C ASN A 210 42.78 -23.96 0.34
N ARG A 211 42.89 -23.92 -0.99
CA ARG A 211 44.16 -24.06 -1.71
C ARG A 211 45.12 -22.93 -1.34
N LEU A 212 44.68 -21.68 -1.39
CA LEU A 212 45.51 -20.51 -1.04
C LEU A 212 45.94 -20.51 0.44
N ILE A 213 45.08 -20.96 1.35
CA ILE A 213 45.42 -21.10 2.78
C ILE A 213 46.52 -22.15 2.97
N SER A 214 46.46 -23.27 2.23
CA SER A 214 47.51 -24.32 2.27
C SER A 214 48.84 -23.82 1.71
N GLU A 215 48.81 -23.01 0.65
CA GLU A 215 50.01 -22.42 0.03
C GLU A 215 50.67 -21.36 0.94
N MET A 216 49.91 -20.71 1.81
CA MET A 216 50.42 -19.77 2.83
C MET A 216 50.84 -20.47 4.14
N GLY A 217 51.32 -21.72 4.05
CA GLY A 217 51.94 -22.44 5.16
C GLY A 217 52.96 -21.59 5.93
N PRO A 218 53.11 -21.85 7.25
CA PRO A 218 53.65 -20.88 8.20
C PRO A 218 55.09 -20.47 7.84
N SER A 219 55.32 -19.16 7.80
CA SER A 219 56.64 -18.55 7.58
C SER A 219 57.70 -19.00 8.57
#